data_AF-A0A7J5MHS3-F1
#
_entry.id   AF-A0A7J5MHS3-F1
#
_cell.length_a   1.000
_cell.length_b   1.000
_cell.length_c   1.000
_cell.angle_alpha   90.00
_cell.angle_beta   90.00
_cell.angle_gamma   90.00
#
_symmetry.space_group_name_H-M   'P 1'
#
loop_
_entity.id
_entity.type
_entity.pdbx_description
1 polymer ?
#
loop_
_entity_poly.entity_id
_entity_poly.type
_entity_poly.pdbx_seq_one_letter_code
_entity_poly.pdbx_strand_id
1 'polypeptide(L)'
;MKKVRQLLRSLSEAPLQAYLDNRVQLFDIIEMILSETGPAEIYISTFSTSEEFLRRIYRLKRRGQLIRATMLADLKASRKTVNLYTFIANVFDEVYLSENHSKVILIQNARWQVSICTSQNQTRGNRVESGIITTDPAVFIQLRERYAHIINTNAIQLDGLFNGTT
;
A
#
# COMPACT_ATOMS: atom_id res chain seq x y z
N MET A 1 15.23 -4.34 -6.38
CA MET A 1 14.90 -4.96 -7.68
C MET A 1 15.50 -6.36 -7.92
N LYS A 2 16.83 -6.58 -7.92
CA LYS A 2 17.43 -7.88 -8.34
C LYS A 2 16.86 -9.13 -7.63
N LYS A 3 16.59 -9.05 -6.32
CA LYS A 3 16.01 -10.16 -5.55
C LYS A 3 14.55 -10.44 -5.89
N VAL A 4 13.74 -9.39 -6.12
CA VAL A 4 12.32 -9.59 -6.40
C VAL A 4 12.10 -10.15 -7.80
N ARG A 5 12.91 -9.75 -8.79
CA ARG A 5 12.86 -10.33 -10.15
C ARG A 5 13.33 -11.79 -10.24
N GLN A 6 13.94 -12.34 -9.18
CA GLN A 6 14.22 -13.78 -9.08
C GLN A 6 13.00 -14.58 -8.64
N LEU A 7 12.00 -13.92 -8.02
CA LEU A 7 10.84 -14.56 -7.42
C LEU A 7 9.55 -14.26 -8.20
N LEU A 8 9.41 -13.02 -8.67
CA LEU A 8 8.26 -12.51 -9.38
C LEU A 8 8.62 -12.20 -10.83
N ARG A 9 7.71 -12.54 -11.73
CA ARG A 9 7.81 -12.28 -13.18
C ARG A 9 7.08 -10.98 -13.52
N SER A 10 7.29 -10.47 -14.73
CA SER A 10 6.57 -9.27 -15.19
C SER A 10 5.06 -9.51 -15.17
N LEU A 11 4.29 -8.46 -14.89
CA LEU A 11 2.83 -8.52 -14.84
C LEU A 11 2.20 -8.97 -16.16
N SER A 12 2.83 -8.65 -17.30
CA SER A 12 2.34 -9.09 -18.62
C SER A 12 2.54 -10.58 -18.88
N GLU A 13 3.54 -11.19 -18.25
CA GLU A 13 3.87 -12.62 -18.40
C GLU A 13 3.15 -13.49 -17.38
N ALA A 14 2.99 -12.98 -16.15
CA ALA A 14 2.37 -13.66 -15.04
C ALA A 14 1.33 -12.75 -14.39
N PRO A 15 0.15 -12.59 -15.02
CA PRO A 15 -0.90 -11.71 -14.53
C PRO A 15 -1.47 -12.16 -13.18
N LEU A 16 -1.32 -13.43 -12.81
CA LEU A 16 -1.57 -13.99 -11.49
C LEU A 16 -0.32 -14.73 -11.02
N GLN A 17 0.21 -14.33 -9.87
CA GLN A 17 1.41 -14.96 -9.30
C GLN A 17 1.41 -14.87 -7.77
N ALA A 18 2.07 -15.83 -7.13
CA ALA A 18 2.19 -15.91 -5.68
C ALA A 18 3.65 -15.98 -5.27
N TYR A 19 3.93 -15.59 -4.04
CA TYR A 19 5.25 -15.74 -3.43
C TYR A 19 5.14 -16.20 -1.97
N LEU A 20 6.21 -16.83 -1.50
CA LEU A 20 6.45 -17.20 -0.10
C LEU A 20 7.94 -17.10 0.18
N ASP A 21 8.39 -15.99 0.77
CA ASP A 21 9.83 -15.72 0.95
C ASP A 21 10.06 -14.71 2.09
N ASN A 22 11.25 -14.70 2.70
CA ASN A 22 11.64 -13.75 3.75
C ASN A 22 12.61 -12.66 3.27
N ARG A 23 13.02 -12.69 2.00
CA ARG A 23 14.00 -11.77 1.39
C ARG A 23 13.33 -10.63 0.61
N VAL A 24 12.02 -10.72 0.40
CA VAL A 24 11.26 -9.73 -0.36
C VAL A 24 10.63 -8.73 0.59
N GLN A 25 10.79 -7.44 0.27
CA GLN A 25 10.06 -6.37 0.94
C GLN A 25 8.87 -5.97 0.07
N LEU A 26 7.71 -5.75 0.70
CA LEU A 26 6.52 -5.22 0.04
C LEU A 26 6.82 -3.97 -0.81
N PHE A 27 7.66 -3.06 -0.31
CA PHE A 27 8.05 -1.89 -1.11
C PHE A 27 8.75 -2.28 -2.42
N ASP A 28 9.64 -3.28 -2.41
CA ASP A 28 10.36 -3.67 -3.62
C ASP A 28 9.41 -4.25 -4.68
N ILE A 29 8.30 -4.86 -4.23
CA ILE A 29 7.19 -5.31 -5.10
C ILE A 29 6.46 -4.09 -5.68
N ILE A 30 6.08 -3.11 -4.84
CA ILE A 30 5.42 -1.88 -5.28
C ILE A 30 6.29 -1.13 -6.31
N GLU A 31 7.59 -0.99 -6.05
CA GLU A 31 8.53 -0.33 -6.97
C GLU A 31 8.66 -1.08 -8.29
N MET A 32 8.68 -2.42 -8.27
CA MET A 32 8.66 -3.22 -9.50
C MET A 32 7.38 -2.96 -10.30
N ILE A 33 6.22 -3.03 -9.67
CA ILE A 33 4.93 -2.83 -10.32
C ILE A 33 4.86 -1.43 -10.94
N LEU A 34 5.27 -0.39 -10.22
CA LEU A 34 5.28 0.99 -10.75
C LEU A 34 6.31 1.18 -11.87
N SER A 35 7.39 0.39 -11.89
CA SER A 35 8.35 0.40 -13.01
C SER A 35 7.77 -0.19 -14.31
N GLU A 36 6.76 -1.06 -14.20
CA GLU A 36 6.09 -1.69 -15.35
C GLU A 36 4.80 -0.97 -15.76
N THR A 37 4.02 -0.52 -14.77
CA THR A 37 2.73 0.16 -14.99
C THR A 37 2.85 1.64 -15.31
N GLY A 38 3.94 2.30 -14.88
CA GLY A 38 4.10 3.74 -14.92
C GLY A 38 3.45 4.46 -13.73
N PRO A 39 3.31 5.80 -13.79
CA PRO A 39 2.63 6.57 -12.74
C PRO A 39 1.21 6.05 -12.48
N ALA A 40 0.84 5.93 -11.20
CA ALA A 40 -0.41 5.32 -10.80
C ALA A 40 -0.96 5.91 -9.49
N GLU A 41 -2.24 5.69 -9.25
CA GLU A 41 -2.85 5.81 -7.93
C GLU A 41 -2.56 4.55 -7.11
N ILE A 42 -2.34 4.74 -5.81
CA ILE A 42 -2.13 3.63 -4.88
C ILE A 42 -3.08 3.74 -3.68
N TYR A 43 -3.76 2.64 -3.38
CA TYR A 43 -4.57 2.47 -2.18
C TYR A 43 -3.93 1.41 -1.32
N ILE A 44 -3.69 1.77 -0.07
CA ILE A 44 -3.01 0.93 0.90
C ILE A 44 -3.98 0.64 2.03
N SER A 45 -4.16 -0.63 2.33
CA SER A 45 -4.71 -1.09 3.59
C SER A 45 -3.62 -1.79 4.38
N THR A 46 -3.39 -1.41 5.64
CA THR A 46 -2.39 -2.06 6.48
C THR A 46 -2.77 -2.00 7.96
N PHE A 47 -2.30 -2.98 8.74
CA PHE A 47 -2.41 -2.90 10.19
C PHE A 47 -1.45 -1.86 10.77
N SER A 48 -0.20 -1.82 10.30
CA SER A 48 0.79 -0.87 10.79
C SER A 48 1.84 -0.54 9.73
N THR A 49 2.43 0.64 9.86
CA THR A 49 3.46 1.17 8.97
C THR A 49 4.71 1.60 9.73
N SER A 50 5.86 1.62 9.06
CA SER A 50 7.12 2.11 9.60
C SER A 50 7.59 3.36 8.87
N GLU A 51 8.38 4.19 9.56
CA GLU A 51 9.01 5.37 8.96
C GLU A 51 9.86 5.01 7.72
N GLU A 52 10.56 3.87 7.75
CA GLU A 52 11.33 3.38 6.61
C GLU A 52 10.43 3.17 5.39
N PHE A 53 9.28 2.51 5.54
CA PHE A 53 8.35 2.28 4.45
C PHE A 53 7.82 3.61 3.90
N LEU A 54 7.38 4.50 4.79
CA LEU A 54 6.90 5.83 4.44
C LEU A 54 7.96 6.62 3.64
N ARG A 55 9.24 6.56 4.04
CA ARG A 55 10.34 7.27 3.37
C ARG A 55 10.53 6.78 1.95
N ARG A 56 10.29 5.50 1.71
CA ARG A 56 10.40 4.92 0.37
C ARG A 56 9.20 5.30 -0.50
N ILE A 57 7.97 5.32 0.03
CA ILE A 57 6.78 5.82 -0.69
C ILE A 57 6.94 7.31 -1.02
N TYR A 58 7.45 8.13 -0.09
CA TYR A 58 7.76 9.54 -0.34
C TYR A 58 8.66 9.73 -1.56
N ARG A 59 9.70 8.88 -1.72
CA ARG A 59 10.59 8.92 -2.88
C ARG A 59 9.91 8.53 -4.18
N LEU A 60 8.93 7.62 -4.16
CA LEU A 60 8.11 7.31 -5.35
C LEU A 60 7.25 8.53 -5.75
N LYS A 61 6.62 9.19 -4.78
CA LYS A 61 5.85 10.42 -4.99
C LYS A 61 6.72 11.54 -5.57
N ARG A 62 7.90 11.78 -4.99
CA ARG A 62 8.87 12.78 -5.47
C ARG A 62 9.40 12.52 -6.88
N ARG A 63 9.42 11.25 -7.33
CA ARG A 63 9.78 10.86 -8.70
C ARG A 63 8.63 10.94 -9.69
N GLY A 64 7.44 11.38 -9.26
CA GLY A 64 6.24 11.44 -10.11
C GLY A 64 5.64 10.07 -10.43
N GLN A 65 6.00 9.02 -9.67
CA GLN A 65 5.47 7.66 -9.90
C GLN A 65 4.13 7.42 -9.20
N LEU A 66 3.74 8.30 -8.27
CA LEU A 66 2.44 8.23 -7.58
C LEU A 66 1.64 9.47 -7.94
N ILE A 67 0.50 9.26 -8.60
CA ILE A 67 -0.47 10.31 -8.93
C ILE A 67 -1.26 10.69 -7.68
N ARG A 68 -1.65 9.68 -6.90
CA ARG A 68 -2.40 9.80 -5.66
C ARG A 68 -2.10 8.62 -4.75
N ALA A 69 -2.03 8.83 -3.45
CA ALA A 69 -1.78 7.81 -2.46
C ALA A 69 -2.78 7.93 -1.29
N THR A 70 -3.56 6.88 -1.07
CA THR A 70 -4.52 6.80 0.04
C THR A 70 -4.16 5.64 0.97
N MET A 71 -4.21 5.88 2.28
CA MET A 71 -3.91 4.86 3.29
C MET A 71 -5.08 4.63 4.24
N LEU A 72 -5.36 3.35 4.53
CA LEU A 72 -6.23 2.87 5.60
C LEU A 72 -5.36 2.10 6.59
N ALA A 73 -5.25 2.63 7.81
CA ALA A 73 -4.46 2.04 8.89
C ALA A 73 -5.35 1.61 10.07
N ASP A 74 -4.81 0.76 10.95
CA ASP A 74 -5.55 0.29 12.13
C ASP A 74 -5.63 1.33 13.25
N LEU A 75 -6.77 1.40 13.92
CA LEU A 75 -7.00 2.24 15.10
C LEU A 75 -6.11 1.88 16.29
N LYS A 76 -5.75 0.61 16.51
CA LYS A 76 -4.86 0.23 17.61
C LYS A 76 -3.40 0.60 17.33
N ALA A 77 -3.05 0.72 16.05
CA ALA A 77 -1.76 1.27 15.63
C ALA A 77 -1.73 2.81 15.69
N SER A 78 -2.86 3.47 15.99
CA SER A 78 -3.01 4.93 15.98
C SER A 78 -1.90 5.64 16.72
N ARG A 79 -1.50 5.25 17.94
CA ARG A 79 -0.40 5.93 18.68
C ARG A 79 0.88 6.08 17.86
N LYS A 80 1.29 5.04 17.13
CA LYS A 80 2.46 5.11 16.24
C LYS A 80 2.16 5.93 14.99
N THR A 81 0.96 5.79 14.43
CA THR A 81 0.49 6.57 13.28
C THR A 81 0.43 8.07 13.59
N VAL A 82 0.00 8.45 14.79
CA VAL A 82 -0.02 9.83 15.31
C VAL A 82 1.40 10.39 15.40
N ASN A 83 2.32 9.65 16.01
CA ASN A 83 3.72 10.09 16.12
C ASN A 83 4.40 10.25 14.75
N LEU A 84 3.97 9.47 13.76
CA LEU A 84 4.44 9.54 12.38
C LEU A 84 3.56 10.45 11.50
N TYR A 85 2.52 11.08 12.04
CA TYR A 85 1.48 11.72 11.25
C TYR A 85 2.02 12.80 10.35
N THR A 86 2.89 13.68 10.86
CA THR A 86 3.54 14.73 10.06
C THR A 86 4.26 14.12 8.85
N PHE A 87 4.85 12.94 8.98
CA PHE A 87 5.50 12.27 7.88
C PHE A 87 4.50 11.60 6.94
N ILE A 88 3.45 10.97 7.48
CA ILE A 88 2.38 10.35 6.69
C ILE A 88 1.65 11.40 5.85
N ALA A 89 1.31 12.56 6.41
CA ALA A 89 0.62 13.65 5.72
C ALA A 89 1.44 14.25 4.55
N ASN A 90 2.78 14.12 4.59
CA ASN A 90 3.64 14.49 3.47
C ASN A 90 3.71 13.42 2.37
N VAL A 91 3.23 12.21 2.64
CA VAL A 91 3.33 11.05 1.75
C VAL A 91 1.99 10.71 1.12
N PHE A 92 0.96 10.57 1.94
CA PHE A 92 -0.39 10.22 1.51
C PHE A 92 -1.24 11.47 1.36
N ASP A 93 -2.06 11.48 0.32
CA ASP A 93 -3.02 12.55 0.07
C ASP A 93 -4.25 12.41 0.97
N GLU A 94 -4.56 11.18 1.41
CA GLU A 94 -5.62 10.91 2.37
C GLU A 94 -5.23 9.74 3.29
N VAL A 95 -5.58 9.87 4.57
CA VAL A 95 -5.30 8.86 5.60
C VAL A 95 -6.55 8.60 6.41
N TYR A 96 -6.87 7.32 6.58
CA TYR A 96 -8.03 6.85 7.32
C TYR A 96 -7.63 5.84 8.38
N LEU A 97 -8.33 5.86 9.51
CA LEU A 97 -8.17 4.90 10.60
C LEU A 97 -9.47 4.11 10.81
N SER A 98 -9.39 2.78 10.79
CA SER A 98 -10.51 1.89 11.16
C SER A 98 -10.00 0.69 11.94
N GLU A 99 -10.88 -0.16 12.46
CA GLU A 99 -10.46 -1.51 12.86
C GLU A 99 -10.06 -2.27 11.58
N ASN A 100 -8.77 -2.55 11.43
CA ASN A 100 -8.20 -3.06 10.19
C ASN A 100 -6.98 -3.96 10.43
N HIS A 101 -7.10 -5.25 10.14
CA HIS A 101 -5.95 -6.16 10.12
C HIS A 101 -5.52 -6.58 8.71
N SER A 102 -6.18 -6.07 7.67
CA SER A 102 -5.87 -6.42 6.29
C SER A 102 -4.54 -5.83 5.84
N LYS A 103 -3.87 -6.49 4.90
CA LYS A 103 -2.73 -5.93 4.17
C LYS A 103 -2.98 -6.11 2.67
N VAL A 104 -3.50 -5.05 2.07
CA VAL A 104 -3.93 -5.03 0.66
C VAL A 104 -3.37 -3.78 0.01
N ILE A 105 -2.83 -3.92 -1.20
CA ILE A 105 -2.33 -2.81 -1.99
C ILE A 105 -3.03 -2.88 -3.34
N LEU A 106 -3.66 -1.79 -3.73
CA LEU A 106 -4.32 -1.64 -5.02
C LEU A 106 -3.61 -0.54 -5.78
N ILE A 107 -3.13 -0.83 -6.98
CA ILE A 107 -2.45 0.12 -7.86
C ILE A 107 -3.26 0.23 -9.15
N GLN A 108 -3.63 1.44 -9.55
CA GLN A 108 -4.34 1.65 -10.80
C GLN A 108 -3.88 2.88 -11.59
N ASN A 109 -3.99 2.78 -12.90
CA ASN A 109 -3.95 3.92 -13.81
C ASN A 109 -4.89 3.65 -15.00
N ALA A 110 -4.80 4.45 -16.05
CA ALA A 110 -5.66 4.32 -17.23
C ALA A 110 -5.57 2.95 -17.95
N ARG A 111 -4.53 2.15 -17.69
CA ARG A 111 -4.28 0.87 -18.39
C ARG A 111 -4.17 -0.32 -17.45
N TRP A 112 -3.77 -0.11 -16.20
CA TRP A 112 -3.45 -1.19 -15.27
C TRP A 112 -4.34 -1.12 -14.04
N GLN A 113 -4.74 -2.30 -13.58
CA GLN A 113 -5.34 -2.55 -12.28
C GLN A 113 -4.57 -3.71 -11.66
N VAL A 114 -3.93 -3.48 -10.52
CA VAL A 114 -3.09 -4.48 -9.85
C VAL A 114 -3.49 -4.59 -8.40
N SER A 115 -3.76 -5.80 -7.94
CA SER A 115 -4.08 -6.11 -6.56
C SER A 115 -2.98 -6.95 -5.94
N ILE A 116 -2.56 -6.57 -4.74
CA ILE A 116 -1.62 -7.34 -3.90
C ILE A 116 -2.32 -7.66 -2.60
N CYS A 117 -2.48 -8.94 -2.31
CA CYS A 117 -2.90 -9.43 -0.99
C CYS A 117 -1.69 -10.09 -0.33
N THR A 118 -1.30 -9.64 0.85
CA THR A 118 -0.09 -10.15 1.52
C THR A 118 -0.29 -10.36 3.01
N SER A 119 0.55 -11.19 3.63
CA SER A 119 0.69 -11.28 5.08
C SER A 119 1.55 -10.15 5.66
N GLN A 120 2.34 -9.46 4.82
CA GLN A 120 3.33 -8.49 5.27
C GLN A 120 2.71 -7.15 5.65
N ASN A 121 2.98 -6.67 6.86
CA ASN A 121 2.71 -5.27 7.24
C ASN A 121 3.67 -4.30 6.52
N GLN A 122 3.39 -3.00 6.57
CA GLN A 122 4.27 -1.98 5.99
C GLN A 122 5.48 -1.67 6.87
N THR A 123 6.19 -2.71 7.27
CA THR A 123 7.35 -2.70 8.14
C THR A 123 8.49 -3.47 7.50
N ARG A 124 9.70 -3.36 8.04
CA ARG A 124 10.85 -4.14 7.55
C ARG A 124 10.56 -5.64 7.71
N GLY A 125 10.48 -6.36 6.60
CA GLY A 125 10.22 -7.79 6.58
C GLY A 125 11.50 -8.58 6.78
N ASN A 126 11.66 -9.20 7.95
CA ASN A 126 12.72 -10.19 8.16
C ASN A 126 12.14 -11.60 8.39
N ARG A 127 10.83 -11.76 8.13
CA ARG A 127 10.07 -12.98 8.33
C ARG A 127 9.59 -13.50 6.99
N VAL A 128 9.27 -14.79 6.93
CA VAL A 128 8.64 -15.37 5.74
C VAL A 128 7.26 -14.76 5.60
N GLU A 129 6.99 -14.17 4.44
CA GLU A 129 5.71 -13.56 4.10
C GLU A 129 5.18 -14.22 2.85
N SER A 130 3.85 -14.38 2.79
CA SER A 130 3.17 -14.80 1.59
C SER A 130 2.46 -13.63 0.93
N GLY A 131 2.25 -13.75 -0.37
CA GLY A 131 1.37 -12.85 -1.07
C GLY A 131 0.96 -13.35 -2.43
N ILE A 132 -0.15 -12.81 -2.91
CA ILE A 132 -0.68 -13.01 -4.25
C ILE A 132 -0.75 -11.65 -4.92
N ILE A 133 -0.29 -11.59 -6.15
CA ILE A 133 -0.37 -10.44 -7.04
C ILE A 133 -1.24 -10.84 -8.22
N THR A 134 -2.25 -10.03 -8.52
CA THR A 134 -3.12 -10.25 -9.67
C THR A 134 -3.42 -8.96 -10.42
N THR A 135 -3.57 -9.07 -11.74
CA THR A 135 -4.07 -8.01 -12.63
C THR A 135 -5.53 -8.22 -13.04
N ASP A 136 -6.21 -9.19 -12.44
CA ASP A 136 -7.63 -9.45 -12.66
C ASP A 136 -8.49 -8.25 -12.23
N PRO A 137 -9.20 -7.59 -13.18
CA PRO A 137 -10.07 -6.45 -12.88
C PRO A 137 -11.16 -6.77 -11.86
N ALA A 138 -11.71 -7.99 -11.89
CA ALA A 138 -12.80 -8.37 -10.99
C ALA A 138 -12.33 -8.39 -9.53
N VAL A 139 -11.12 -8.89 -9.28
CA VAL A 139 -10.51 -8.89 -7.95
C VAL A 139 -10.23 -7.46 -7.50
N PHE A 140 -9.68 -6.63 -8.39
CA PHE A 140 -9.38 -5.23 -8.09
C PHE A 140 -10.63 -4.45 -7.71
N ILE A 141 -11.69 -4.53 -8.53
CA ILE A 141 -12.95 -3.81 -8.32
C ILE A 141 -13.58 -4.23 -6.99
N GLN A 142 -13.70 -5.53 -6.73
CA GLN A 142 -14.27 -6.03 -5.47
C GLN A 142 -13.50 -5.50 -4.25
N LEU A 143 -12.16 -5.56 -4.26
CA LEU A 143 -11.35 -5.03 -3.16
C LEU A 143 -11.47 -3.52 -3.04
N ARG A 144 -11.49 -2.79 -4.16
CA ARG A 144 -11.60 -1.33 -4.17
C ARG A 144 -12.95 -0.85 -3.64
N GLU A 145 -14.04 -1.50 -4.01
CA GLU A 145 -15.38 -1.22 -3.50
C GLU A 145 -15.48 -1.47 -1.99
N ARG A 146 -14.96 -2.60 -1.51
CA ARG A 146 -14.93 -2.89 -0.06
C ARG A 146 -14.05 -1.90 0.71
N TYR A 147 -12.91 -1.52 0.15
CA TYR A 147 -12.04 -0.50 0.73
C TYR A 147 -12.75 0.86 0.81
N ALA A 148 -13.40 1.29 -0.28
CA ALA A 148 -14.16 2.55 -0.31
C ALA A 148 -15.32 2.53 0.68
N HIS A 149 -16.03 1.40 0.78
CA HIS A 149 -17.08 1.22 1.77
C HIS A 149 -16.56 1.40 3.20
N ILE A 150 -15.44 0.76 3.56
CA ILE A 150 -14.85 0.90 4.91
C ILE A 150 -14.51 2.36 5.23
N ILE A 151 -13.89 3.06 4.28
CA ILE A 151 -13.52 4.46 4.45
C ILE A 151 -14.75 5.34 4.69
N ASN A 152 -15.84 5.09 3.95
CA ASN A 152 -17.04 5.92 4.00
C ASN A 152 -17.96 5.62 5.19
N THR A 153 -17.83 4.46 5.85
CA THR A 153 -18.77 4.03 6.91
C THR A 153 -18.13 3.83 8.27
N ASN A 154 -16.89 3.30 8.30
CA ASN A 154 -16.29 2.75 9.51
C ASN A 154 -14.90 3.33 9.81
N ALA A 155 -14.48 4.38 9.08
CA ALA A 155 -13.17 4.97 9.25
C ALA A 155 -13.24 6.45 9.64
N ILE A 156 -12.20 6.89 10.35
CA ILE A 156 -11.99 8.28 10.74
C ILE A 156 -10.89 8.84 9.85
N GLN A 157 -11.17 9.93 9.13
CA GLN A 157 -10.14 10.64 8.36
C GLN A 157 -9.21 11.41 9.30
N LEU A 158 -7.91 11.31 9.04
CA LEU A 158 -6.88 11.85 9.92
C LEU A 158 -6.60 13.35 9.68
N ASP A 159 -6.93 13.87 8.49
CA ASP A 159 -6.58 15.22 8.01
C ASP A 159 -7.24 16.40 8.78
N GLY A 160 -8.05 16.11 9.81
CA GLY A 160 -8.67 17.12 10.68
C GLY A 160 -8.38 16.98 12.17
N LEU A 161 -7.73 15.91 12.62
CA LEU A 161 -7.56 15.62 14.06
C LEU A 161 -6.40 16.40 14.72
N PHE A 162 -5.45 16.92 13.93
CA PHE A 162 -4.23 17.58 14.43
C PHE A 162 -4.15 19.08 14.18
N ASN A 163 -5.17 19.69 13.57
CA ASN A 163 -5.25 21.15 13.43
C ASN A 163 -5.69 21.85 14.74
N GLY A 164 -5.78 21.12 15.86
CA GLY A 164 -6.36 21.57 17.13
C GLY A 164 -5.38 21.79 18.28
N THR A 165 -4.08 21.94 18.02
CA THR A 165 -3.10 22.36 19.04
C THR A 165 -2.09 23.32 18.44
N THR A 166 -2.49 24.59 18.37
CA THR A 166 -1.59 25.75 18.46
C THR A 166 -1.68 26.32 19.86
#